data_AF-A0A428MQ42-F1
#
_entry.id   AF-A0A428MQ42-F1
#
_cell.length_a   1.000
_cell.length_b   1.000
_cell.length_c   1.000
_cell.angle_alpha   90.00
_cell.angle_beta   90.00
_cell.angle_gamma   90.00
#
_symmetry.space_group_name_H-M   'P 1'
#
loop_
_entity.id
_entity.type
_entity.pdbx_description
1 polymer ?
#
loop_
_entity_poly.entity_id
_entity_poly.type
_entity_poly.pdbx_seq_one_letter_code
_entity_poly.pdbx_strand_id
1 'polypeptide(L)'
;MVLCVSITNNDCNQYYQSCSVNSVEILDRPRDQLCLTQFHQRQCLWVSLSLNSYEGALVTPITIDKVRVIDLRFPTSRESIGSDAVNKDPDYSAAYCILETNCGLSGHGLTFTLGRGTDLVVSALKYLATNVEGRALDSIVSDLKAFYLQVTGDTQFRWLGPEKGVIHLACAALLNAVWDLYAKAEGKPVWRLLADMTPEQIVSLIDFRYIADALSPDEALTILRRAQSGKDARLVQLERTGYPAYITSAGWFGYSEDKIRGLCEEGLADGWTHFKLKVGGDAEDDLRRGRIMRDAIGPLNRIMVDANQKWGVTEAIARTRQLAELQPWWMEEPTSPDDILGHARIRREAAPTRIATGEHCHNSVMFKQLFQAGAIDVCQIDSCRVASINENLSIMLMAAKFGVPVCPHAGGVGLCEYVQHLSIFDFLSISATMKDRVIEYVDHLHEHFVAPVTINRGHYMLPQTPGYGSEIHAESLQRYSFPDGIVWNERSKPEAMHEGRHLSSAKRRIDDLDD
;
A
#
# COMPACT_ATOMS: atom_id res chain seq x y z
N MET A 1 32.81 -40.99 -20.12
CA MET A 1 33.52 -40.56 -18.90
C MET A 1 32.47 -40.38 -17.82
N VAL A 2 32.48 -41.26 -16.83
CA VAL A 2 31.49 -41.35 -15.74
C VAL A 2 31.84 -40.28 -14.70
N LEU A 3 30.88 -39.45 -14.31
CA LEU A 3 30.98 -38.59 -13.12
C LEU A 3 30.20 -39.27 -11.99
N CYS A 4 30.91 -39.78 -10.99
CA CYS A 4 30.34 -40.26 -9.73
C CYS A 4 29.86 -39.06 -8.90
N VAL A 5 28.61 -39.10 -8.43
CA VAL A 5 28.15 -38.27 -7.31
C VAL A 5 27.80 -39.22 -6.17
N SER A 6 28.57 -39.11 -5.09
CA SER A 6 28.39 -39.83 -3.83
C SER A 6 27.23 -39.22 -3.04
N ILE A 7 26.24 -40.03 -2.70
CA ILE A 7 25.25 -39.70 -1.67
C ILE A 7 25.55 -40.57 -0.46
N THR A 8 26.04 -39.95 0.61
CA THR A 8 26.16 -40.58 1.94
C THR A 8 24.94 -40.19 2.76
N ASN A 9 24.05 -41.15 3.02
CA ASN A 9 23.03 -41.05 4.06
C ASN A 9 23.46 -41.93 5.24
N ASN A 10 23.61 -41.31 6.41
CA ASN A 10 23.71 -42.00 7.69
C ASN A 10 22.34 -41.99 8.39
N ASP A 11 21.95 -43.17 8.86
CA ASP A 11 21.10 -43.47 10.01
C ASP A 11 19.67 -42.93 10.04
N CYS A 12 18.71 -43.81 9.71
CA CYS A 12 17.78 -44.26 10.74
C CYS A 12 17.12 -45.60 10.37
N ASN A 13 17.01 -46.43 11.40
CA ASN A 13 16.75 -47.85 11.38
C ASN A 13 15.24 -48.14 11.45
N GLN A 14 14.84 -49.28 10.86
CA GLN A 14 13.71 -50.15 11.22
C GLN A 14 12.54 -50.34 10.24
N TYR A 15 12.31 -51.63 9.96
CA TYR A 15 11.16 -52.31 9.36
C TYR A 15 10.84 -51.99 7.89
N TYR A 16 11.20 -52.90 6.98
CA TYR A 16 10.22 -53.59 6.14
C TYR A 16 10.82 -54.86 5.51
N GLN A 17 9.98 -55.89 5.46
CA GLN A 17 10.28 -57.26 5.06
C GLN A 17 10.35 -57.45 3.54
N SER A 18 11.23 -58.40 3.18
CA SER A 18 11.08 -59.46 2.16
C SER A 18 11.22 -59.18 0.66
N CYS A 19 11.86 -60.16 0.03
CA CYS A 19 11.96 -60.50 -1.40
C CYS A 19 13.14 -59.93 -2.22
N SER A 20 14.29 -60.44 -1.82
CA SER A 20 15.46 -60.91 -2.57
C SER A 20 15.34 -61.31 -4.07
N VAL A 21 16.40 -60.92 -4.81
CA VAL A 21 17.07 -61.51 -6.00
C VAL A 21 16.29 -61.63 -7.34
N ASN A 22 16.88 -61.47 -8.55
CA ASN A 22 18.26 -61.69 -8.98
C ASN A 22 18.56 -61.04 -10.35
N SER A 23 19.85 -60.73 -10.54
CA SER A 23 20.65 -60.70 -11.79
C SER A 23 20.31 -59.75 -12.95
N VAL A 24 21.31 -58.94 -13.25
CA VAL A 24 21.57 -58.23 -14.51
C VAL A 24 22.26 -59.18 -15.49
N GLU A 25 21.81 -59.25 -16.73
CA GLU A 25 22.63 -59.68 -17.87
C GLU A 25 22.56 -58.62 -18.97
N ILE A 26 23.73 -58.13 -19.35
CA ILE A 26 23.96 -57.23 -20.49
C ILE A 26 24.49 -58.11 -21.63
N LEU A 27 23.80 -58.14 -22.76
CA LEU A 27 24.34 -58.64 -24.02
C LEU A 27 24.26 -57.56 -25.11
N ASP A 28 25.39 -57.44 -25.81
CA ASP A 28 25.79 -56.37 -26.72
C ASP A 28 25.64 -56.84 -28.20
N ARG A 29 25.15 -55.94 -29.06
CA ARG A 29 25.22 -55.88 -30.57
C ARG A 29 24.17 -56.65 -31.44
N PRO A 30 24.13 -56.45 -32.79
CA PRO A 30 23.57 -55.27 -33.50
C PRO A 30 22.68 -55.62 -34.75
N ARG A 31 21.98 -54.62 -35.28
CA ARG A 31 21.45 -54.46 -36.67
C ARG A 31 20.44 -55.46 -37.27
N ASP A 32 19.35 -54.86 -37.78
CA ASP A 32 18.63 -55.15 -39.03
C ASP A 32 18.13 -56.59 -39.28
N GLN A 33 16.84 -56.84 -39.04
CA GLN A 33 15.88 -57.31 -40.05
C GLN A 33 14.49 -57.55 -39.45
N LEU A 34 13.50 -56.88 -40.04
CA LEU A 34 12.08 -57.19 -39.91
C LEU A 34 11.80 -58.57 -40.51
N CYS A 35 11.20 -59.46 -39.73
CA CYS A 35 10.42 -60.58 -40.24
C CYS A 35 8.99 -60.45 -39.71
N LEU A 36 8.05 -60.20 -40.62
CA LEU A 36 6.63 -60.07 -40.39
C LEU A 36 5.97 -61.46 -40.42
N THR A 37 5.43 -61.91 -39.29
CA THR A 37 4.34 -62.90 -39.25
C THR A 37 3.34 -62.56 -38.12
N GLN A 38 2.18 -62.06 -38.58
CA GLN A 38 0.82 -62.04 -38.01
C GLN A 38 0.60 -62.42 -36.53
N PHE A 39 -0.03 -61.54 -35.73
CA PHE A 39 -1.47 -61.55 -35.43
C PHE A 39 -1.83 -60.56 -34.29
N HIS A 40 -3.06 -60.04 -34.36
CA HIS A 40 -3.84 -59.30 -33.35
C HIS A 40 -3.68 -57.78 -33.23
N GLN A 41 -4.77 -57.12 -33.64
CA GLN A 41 -5.11 -55.70 -33.50
C GLN A 41 -4.94 -55.20 -32.06
N ARG A 42 -4.07 -54.20 -31.87
CA ARG A 42 -4.24 -53.15 -30.85
C ARG A 42 -3.75 -51.81 -31.42
N GLN A 43 -4.55 -50.78 -31.17
CA GLN A 43 -4.39 -49.41 -31.67
C GLN A 43 -3.00 -48.84 -31.37
N CYS A 44 -2.33 -48.32 -32.40
CA CYS A 44 -1.13 -47.49 -32.26
C CYS A 44 -1.55 -46.08 -31.81
N LEU A 45 -1.23 -45.71 -30.55
CA LEU A 45 -1.03 -44.31 -30.19
C LEU A 45 0.38 -43.92 -30.64
N TRP A 46 0.47 -43.01 -31.61
CA TRP A 46 1.73 -42.35 -31.96
C TRP A 46 2.04 -41.31 -30.90
N VAL A 47 2.97 -41.59 -29.99
CA VAL A 47 3.62 -40.56 -29.18
C VAL A 47 4.85 -40.10 -29.96
N SER A 48 4.75 -38.92 -30.59
CA SER A 48 5.93 -38.24 -31.12
C SER A 48 6.75 -37.70 -29.94
N LEU A 49 7.78 -38.44 -29.52
CA LEU A 49 8.82 -37.88 -28.66
C LEU A 49 9.70 -36.98 -29.53
N SER A 50 9.38 -35.68 -29.60
CA SER A 50 10.37 -34.69 -30.02
C SER A 50 11.42 -34.61 -28.93
N LEU A 51 12.60 -35.18 -29.18
CA LEU A 51 13.81 -34.82 -28.46
C LEU A 51 14.18 -33.39 -28.88
N ASN A 52 13.49 -32.40 -28.31
CA ASN A 52 14.01 -31.04 -28.29
C ASN A 52 15.18 -31.06 -27.31
N SER A 53 16.37 -30.85 -27.88
CA SER A 53 17.56 -30.42 -27.17
C SER A 53 17.21 -29.19 -26.33
N TYR A 54 16.95 -29.40 -25.04
CA TYR A 54 17.03 -28.35 -24.04
C TYR A 54 18.52 -27.99 -23.89
N GLU A 55 19.02 -27.15 -24.79
CA GLU A 55 20.07 -26.22 -24.41
C GLU A 55 19.43 -25.31 -23.35
N GLY A 56 19.64 -25.67 -22.09
CA GLY A 56 19.27 -24.83 -20.96
C GLY A 56 20.01 -23.51 -21.10
N ALA A 57 19.35 -22.50 -21.67
CA ALA A 57 19.76 -21.13 -21.53
C ALA A 57 19.87 -20.89 -20.03
N LEU A 58 21.11 -20.73 -19.54
CA LEU A 58 21.38 -20.30 -18.18
C LEU A 58 20.69 -18.95 -18.02
N VAL A 59 19.49 -18.94 -17.45
CA VAL A 59 18.80 -17.70 -17.09
C VAL A 59 19.70 -17.03 -16.09
N THR A 60 20.29 -15.91 -16.50
CA THR A 60 21.14 -15.13 -15.61
C THR A 60 20.24 -14.62 -14.48
N PRO A 61 20.59 -14.88 -13.21
CA PRO A 61 19.76 -14.41 -12.10
C PRO A 61 19.62 -12.89 -12.15
N ILE A 62 18.42 -12.39 -11.82
CA ILE A 62 18.16 -10.96 -11.68
C ILE A 62 18.90 -10.52 -10.42
N THR A 63 19.97 -9.74 -10.56
CA THR A 63 20.78 -9.23 -9.46
C THR A 63 20.52 -7.74 -9.29
N ILE A 64 20.33 -7.29 -8.05
CA ILE A 64 20.19 -5.88 -7.70
C ILE A 64 21.59 -5.27 -7.65
N ASP A 65 22.01 -4.64 -8.74
CA ASP A 65 23.38 -4.11 -8.87
C ASP A 65 23.59 -2.83 -8.06
N LYS A 66 22.54 -2.03 -7.91
CA LYS A 66 22.61 -0.72 -7.26
C LYS A 66 21.28 -0.32 -6.65
N VAL A 67 21.34 0.41 -5.54
CA VAL A 67 20.16 1.04 -4.94
C VAL A 67 20.30 2.56 -4.97
N ARG A 68 19.26 3.26 -5.45
CA ARG A 68 19.16 4.71 -5.33
C ARG A 68 18.10 5.08 -4.31
N VAL A 69 18.44 6.01 -3.42
CA VAL A 69 17.50 6.59 -2.47
C VAL A 69 17.41 8.09 -2.69
N ILE A 70 16.20 8.59 -2.91
CA ILE A 70 15.92 9.96 -3.32
C ILE A 70 14.98 10.60 -2.30
N ASP A 71 15.35 11.80 -1.83
CA ASP A 71 14.44 12.69 -1.09
C ASP A 71 13.62 13.45 -2.12
N LEU A 72 12.33 13.11 -2.25
CA LEU A 72 11.44 13.67 -3.24
C LEU A 72 10.36 14.49 -2.53
N ARG A 73 10.24 15.79 -2.86
CA ARG A 73 9.27 16.67 -2.21
C ARG A 73 8.49 17.46 -3.25
N PHE A 74 7.17 17.53 -3.07
CA PHE A 74 6.25 18.29 -3.91
C PHE A 74 5.73 19.49 -3.11
N PRO A 75 5.73 20.71 -3.67
CA PRO A 75 5.40 21.93 -2.93
C PRO A 75 3.87 22.14 -2.79
N THR A 76 3.15 21.12 -2.32
CA THR A 76 1.68 21.11 -2.18
C THR A 76 1.17 22.18 -1.21
N SER A 77 2.01 22.63 -0.28
CA SER A 77 1.69 23.72 0.64
C SER A 77 1.35 25.04 -0.07
N ARG A 78 1.90 25.27 -1.28
CA ARG A 78 1.64 26.48 -2.08
C ARG A 78 0.17 26.64 -2.47
N GLU A 79 -0.57 25.53 -2.54
CA GLU A 79 -1.98 25.49 -2.93
C GLU A 79 -2.88 24.97 -1.80
N SER A 80 -2.32 24.81 -0.59
CA SER A 80 -3.02 24.22 0.58
C SER A 80 -3.60 22.83 0.31
N ILE A 81 -3.01 22.08 -0.62
CA ILE A 81 -3.37 20.69 -0.89
C ILE A 81 -2.98 19.85 0.31
N GLY A 82 -3.90 19.02 0.82
CA GLY A 82 -3.66 18.15 1.96
C GLY A 82 -3.79 18.81 3.34
N SER A 83 -4.14 20.09 3.42
CA SER A 83 -4.19 20.82 4.71
C SER A 83 -5.33 20.32 5.63
N ASP A 84 -5.01 20.03 6.88
CA ASP A 84 -5.97 19.59 7.90
C ASP A 84 -5.87 20.39 9.24
N ALA A 85 -6.56 19.93 10.29
CA ALA A 85 -6.63 20.60 11.60
C ALA A 85 -5.29 20.62 12.36
N VAL A 86 -4.35 19.77 11.97
CA VAL A 86 -3.03 19.58 12.57
C VAL A 86 -1.93 19.93 11.56
N ASN A 87 -1.98 19.39 10.35
CA ASN A 87 -1.02 19.58 9.27
C ASN A 87 -1.48 20.71 8.34
N LYS A 88 -1.08 21.95 8.62
CA LYS A 88 -1.60 23.13 7.90
C LYS A 88 -0.91 23.41 6.57
N ASP A 89 0.37 23.09 6.46
CA ASP A 89 1.24 23.41 5.33
C ASP A 89 2.03 22.17 4.84
N PRO A 90 1.37 21.03 4.54
CA PRO A 90 2.08 19.83 4.14
C PRO A 90 2.71 20.00 2.75
N ASP A 91 3.98 19.63 2.63
CA ASP A 91 4.63 19.37 1.35
C ASP A 91 4.70 17.86 1.15
N TYR A 92 3.77 17.29 0.38
CA TYR A 92 3.71 15.86 0.12
C TYR A 92 5.08 15.40 -0.39
N SER A 93 5.63 14.40 0.29
CA SER A 93 7.02 14.00 0.10
C SER A 93 7.14 12.48 0.18
N ALA A 94 8.13 11.95 -0.53
CA ALA A 94 8.44 10.53 -0.59
C ALA A 94 9.93 10.31 -0.29
N ALA A 95 10.22 9.43 0.66
CA ALA A 95 11.52 8.77 0.71
C ALA A 95 11.48 7.62 -0.31
N TYR A 96 12.06 7.87 -1.48
CA TYR A 96 11.91 7.03 -2.67
C TYR A 96 13.10 6.09 -2.85
N CYS A 97 12.84 4.82 -3.15
CA CYS A 97 13.81 3.74 -3.33
C CYS A 97 13.73 3.18 -4.74
N ILE A 98 14.86 3.02 -5.42
CA ILE A 98 14.97 2.36 -6.72
C ILE A 98 16.01 1.25 -6.62
N LEU A 99 15.61 0.02 -6.90
CA LEU A 99 16.46 -1.16 -7.04
C LEU A 99 16.78 -1.34 -8.53
N GLU A 100 17.99 -1.01 -8.95
CA GLU A 100 18.45 -1.17 -10.34
C GLU A 100 19.07 -2.56 -10.51
N THR A 101 18.73 -3.27 -11.61
CA THR A 101 19.19 -4.65 -11.83
C THR A 101 20.03 -4.83 -13.11
N ASN A 102 20.77 -5.93 -13.18
CA ASN A 102 21.62 -6.32 -14.30
C ASN A 102 20.86 -6.59 -15.63
N CYS A 103 19.54 -6.75 -15.59
CA CYS A 103 18.71 -7.08 -16.76
C CYS A 103 17.78 -5.94 -17.19
N GLY A 104 17.93 -4.75 -16.61
CA GLY A 104 17.12 -3.57 -16.95
C GLY A 104 15.76 -3.50 -16.25
N LEU A 105 15.36 -4.53 -15.50
CA LEU A 105 14.25 -4.41 -14.56
C LEU A 105 14.64 -3.51 -13.38
N SER A 106 13.64 -2.87 -12.78
CA SER A 106 13.86 -2.06 -11.58
C SER A 106 12.67 -2.12 -10.63
N GLY A 107 12.97 -2.12 -9.34
CA GLY A 107 12.00 -2.11 -8.24
C GLY A 107 11.85 -0.73 -7.66
N HIS A 108 10.62 -0.23 -7.53
CA HIS A 108 10.33 1.12 -7.09
C HIS A 108 9.51 1.11 -5.83
N GLY A 109 10.01 1.74 -4.78
CA GLY A 109 9.36 1.79 -3.46
C GLY A 109 9.32 3.19 -2.90
N LEU A 110 8.30 3.52 -2.12
CA LEU A 110 8.25 4.77 -1.37
C LEU A 110 7.58 4.60 -0.02
N THR A 111 7.89 5.55 0.86
CA THR A 111 7.07 5.85 2.04
C THR A 111 6.78 7.35 2.06
N PHE A 112 5.58 7.69 2.53
CA PHE A 112 5.01 9.02 2.50
C PHE A 112 5.37 9.84 3.75
N THR A 113 5.63 11.13 3.53
CA THR A 113 5.95 12.14 4.56
C THR A 113 5.43 13.51 4.11
N LEU A 114 5.48 14.51 5.00
CA LEU A 114 4.94 15.87 4.77
C LEU A 114 6.02 16.96 4.69
N GLY A 115 7.21 16.62 4.15
CA GLY A 115 8.29 17.59 3.91
C GLY A 115 9.43 17.49 4.90
N ARG A 116 9.38 18.25 6.00
CA ARG A 116 10.47 18.19 7.01
C ARG A 116 10.56 16.80 7.63
N GLY A 117 11.77 16.25 7.72
CA GLY A 117 12.02 14.91 8.26
C GLY A 117 12.07 13.81 7.20
N THR A 118 11.70 14.07 5.94
CA THR A 118 11.88 13.11 4.83
C THR A 118 13.35 12.69 4.69
N ASP A 119 14.28 13.62 4.90
CA ASP A 119 15.72 13.41 4.88
C ASP A 119 16.20 12.40 5.96
N LEU A 120 15.52 12.34 7.11
CA LEU A 120 15.79 11.35 8.16
C LEU A 120 15.38 9.94 7.70
N VAL A 121 14.21 9.81 7.07
CA VAL A 121 13.72 8.54 6.52
C VAL A 121 14.62 8.08 5.37
N VAL A 122 15.02 8.99 4.49
CA VAL A 122 16.00 8.73 3.42
C VAL A 122 17.33 8.23 3.98
N SER A 123 17.81 8.82 5.08
CA SER A 123 19.06 8.41 5.71
C SER A 123 18.96 6.98 6.29
N ALA A 124 17.85 6.66 6.96
CA ALA A 124 17.59 5.30 7.44
C ALA A 124 17.46 4.30 6.28
N LEU A 125 16.75 4.67 5.21
CA LEU A 125 16.56 3.85 4.01
C LEU A 125 17.87 3.56 3.29
N LYS A 126 18.78 4.54 3.17
CA LYS A 126 20.13 4.33 2.62
C LYS A 126 20.91 3.27 3.39
N TYR A 127 20.76 3.22 4.72
CA TYR A 127 21.38 2.16 5.50
C TYR A 127 20.73 0.81 5.21
N LEU A 128 19.39 0.74 5.27
CA LEU A 128 18.66 -0.51 5.04
C LEU A 128 18.89 -1.08 3.63
N ALA A 129 19.07 -0.23 2.62
CA ALA A 129 19.36 -0.60 1.23
C ALA A 129 20.60 -1.51 1.09
N THR A 130 21.56 -1.44 2.02
CA THR A 130 22.74 -2.33 2.03
C THR A 130 22.36 -3.80 2.19
N ASN A 131 21.15 -4.12 2.67
CA ASN A 131 20.66 -5.50 2.79
C ASN A 131 20.27 -6.14 1.46
N VAL A 132 20.14 -5.37 0.37
CA VAL A 132 19.71 -5.86 -0.95
C VAL A 132 20.73 -5.65 -2.06
N GLU A 133 21.62 -4.67 -1.95
CA GLU A 133 22.64 -4.39 -2.97
C GLU A 133 23.57 -5.60 -3.17
N GLY A 134 23.75 -6.01 -4.42
CA GLY A 134 24.52 -7.18 -4.84
C GLY A 134 23.79 -8.53 -4.70
N ARG A 135 22.54 -8.58 -4.22
CA ARG A 135 21.79 -9.84 -4.05
C ARG A 135 20.99 -10.19 -5.30
N ALA A 136 20.87 -11.49 -5.55
CA ALA A 136 19.91 -12.02 -6.51
C ALA A 136 18.49 -11.90 -5.95
N LEU A 137 17.53 -11.46 -6.77
CA LEU A 137 16.11 -11.34 -6.43
C LEU A 137 15.56 -12.67 -5.90
N ASP A 138 15.87 -13.79 -6.56
CA ASP A 138 15.44 -15.14 -6.15
C ASP A 138 15.86 -15.49 -4.72
N SER A 139 17.04 -15.01 -4.27
CA SER A 139 17.51 -15.23 -2.89
C SER A 139 16.73 -14.45 -1.83
N ILE A 140 15.94 -13.46 -2.27
CA ILE A 140 15.07 -12.65 -1.43
C ILE A 140 13.65 -13.22 -1.49
N VAL A 141 13.14 -13.46 -2.70
CA VAL A 141 11.73 -13.85 -2.89
C VAL A 141 11.44 -15.31 -2.53
N SER A 142 12.46 -16.18 -2.46
CA SER A 142 12.31 -17.57 -2.01
C SER A 142 11.85 -17.68 -0.56
N ASP A 143 12.16 -16.68 0.28
CA ASP A 143 11.67 -16.56 1.65
C ASP A 143 11.51 -15.08 2.04
N LEU A 144 10.42 -14.47 1.54
CA LEU A 144 10.10 -13.07 1.80
C LEU A 144 9.90 -12.76 3.27
N LYS A 145 9.48 -13.74 4.09
CA LYS A 145 9.35 -13.53 5.54
C LYS A 145 10.71 -13.47 6.20
N ALA A 146 11.66 -14.35 5.85
CA ALA A 146 13.02 -14.26 6.37
C ALA A 146 13.65 -12.91 6.00
N PHE A 147 13.46 -12.45 4.76
CA PHE A 147 13.93 -11.12 4.35
C PHE A 147 13.24 -9.97 5.11
N TYR A 148 11.91 -10.03 5.25
CA TYR A 148 11.15 -9.08 6.08
C TYR A 148 11.70 -9.02 7.51
N LEU A 149 11.96 -10.17 8.12
CA LEU A 149 12.53 -10.28 9.46
C LEU A 149 14.00 -9.82 9.52
N GLN A 150 14.77 -9.98 8.45
CA GLN A 150 16.13 -9.42 8.37
C GLN A 150 16.08 -7.89 8.43
N VAL A 151 15.19 -7.27 7.65
CA VAL A 151 15.08 -5.81 7.54
C VAL A 151 14.45 -5.18 8.80
N THR A 152 13.41 -5.81 9.36
CA THR A 152 12.68 -5.29 10.54
C THR A 152 13.24 -5.80 11.88
N GLY A 153 14.11 -6.81 11.83
CA GLY A 153 14.59 -7.56 13.00
C GLY A 153 15.96 -7.15 13.52
N ASP A 154 16.72 -6.32 12.81
CA ASP A 154 18.03 -5.84 13.26
C ASP A 154 17.91 -5.21 14.65
N THR A 155 18.63 -5.76 15.63
CA THR A 155 18.42 -5.42 17.04
C THR A 155 18.77 -3.98 17.38
N GLN A 156 19.73 -3.37 16.67
CA GLN A 156 20.12 -1.98 16.87
C GLN A 156 19.08 -1.03 16.26
N PHE A 157 18.60 -1.32 15.06
CA PHE A 157 17.53 -0.52 14.44
C PHE A 157 16.17 -0.71 15.12
N ARG A 158 15.88 -1.91 15.62
CA ARG A 158 14.72 -2.16 16.48
C ARG A 158 14.72 -1.25 17.71
N TRP A 159 15.88 -0.96 18.29
CA TRP A 159 15.97 -0.03 19.43
C TRP A 159 15.50 1.40 19.10
N LEU A 160 15.55 1.79 17.81
CA LEU A 160 15.09 3.10 17.33
C LEU A 160 13.59 3.18 17.06
N GLY A 161 12.87 2.04 17.09
CA GLY A 161 11.41 1.96 16.96
C GLY A 161 10.80 1.36 18.23
N PRO A 162 10.74 0.03 18.36
CA PRO A 162 10.69 -0.99 17.30
C PRO A 162 9.38 -0.94 16.53
N GLU A 163 9.41 -1.31 15.24
CA GLU A 163 8.23 -1.42 14.38
C GLU A 163 7.33 -0.15 14.42
N LYS A 164 7.96 1.03 14.39
CA LYS A 164 7.29 2.34 14.35
C LYS A 164 8.24 3.44 13.88
N GLY A 165 7.67 4.57 13.49
CA GLY A 165 8.40 5.81 13.21
C GLY A 165 9.36 5.71 12.02
N VAL A 166 10.38 6.57 12.02
CA VAL A 166 11.32 6.79 10.89
C VAL A 166 11.91 5.50 10.34
N ILE A 167 12.39 4.60 11.22
CA ILE A 167 13.04 3.38 10.79
C ILE A 167 12.06 2.40 10.12
N HIS A 168 10.82 2.34 10.59
CA HIS A 168 9.80 1.44 10.04
C HIS A 168 9.23 1.95 8.72
N LEU A 169 9.11 3.28 8.57
CA LEU A 169 8.81 3.90 7.29
C LEU A 169 9.90 3.58 6.25
N ALA A 170 11.19 3.63 6.64
CA ALA A 170 12.29 3.24 5.77
C ALA A 170 12.22 1.75 5.38
N CYS A 171 11.86 0.85 6.32
CA CYS A 171 11.59 -0.56 6.00
C CYS A 171 10.49 -0.68 4.95
N ALA A 172 9.39 0.07 5.10
CA ALA A 172 8.26 0.04 4.16
C ALA A 172 8.67 0.40 2.73
N ALA A 173 9.44 1.48 2.55
CA ALA A 173 9.94 1.89 1.24
C ALA A 173 10.82 0.83 0.58
N LEU A 174 11.75 0.22 1.33
CA LEU A 174 12.61 -0.85 0.80
C LEU A 174 11.81 -2.11 0.43
N LEU A 175 10.95 -2.57 1.33
CA LEU A 175 10.15 -3.78 1.13
C LEU A 175 9.15 -3.60 -0.03
N ASN A 176 8.51 -2.44 -0.14
CA ASN A 176 7.64 -2.12 -1.29
C ASN A 176 8.42 -2.13 -2.61
N ALA A 177 9.68 -1.67 -2.64
CA ALA A 177 10.52 -1.74 -3.84
C ALA A 177 10.85 -3.18 -4.25
N VAL A 178 11.08 -4.06 -3.26
CA VAL A 178 11.31 -5.50 -3.51
C VAL A 178 10.04 -6.16 -4.06
N TRP A 179 8.87 -5.84 -3.51
CA TRP A 179 7.59 -6.33 -4.01
C TRP A 179 7.28 -5.84 -5.42
N ASP A 180 7.58 -4.57 -5.73
CA ASP A 180 7.47 -4.03 -7.09
C ASP A 180 8.39 -4.79 -8.06
N LEU A 181 9.67 -4.98 -7.71
CA LEU A 181 10.62 -5.72 -8.53
C LEU A 181 10.16 -7.16 -8.77
N TYR A 182 9.69 -7.84 -7.72
CA TYR A 182 9.20 -9.21 -7.82
C TYR A 182 7.99 -9.31 -8.76
N ALA A 183 7.03 -8.40 -8.60
CA ALA A 183 5.85 -8.36 -9.46
C ALA A 183 6.21 -8.06 -10.94
N LYS A 184 7.18 -7.17 -11.18
CA LYS A 184 7.72 -6.91 -12.52
C LYS A 184 8.44 -8.11 -13.12
N ALA A 185 9.25 -8.82 -12.33
CA ALA A 185 9.92 -10.05 -12.77
C ALA A 185 8.93 -11.17 -13.14
N GLU A 186 7.80 -11.25 -12.43
CA GLU A 186 6.70 -12.17 -12.71
C GLU A 186 5.76 -11.68 -13.83
N GLY A 187 5.94 -10.45 -14.32
CA GLY A 187 5.08 -9.85 -15.34
C GLY A 187 3.64 -9.61 -14.87
N LYS A 188 3.43 -9.34 -13.58
CA LYS A 188 2.09 -9.20 -12.96
C LYS A 188 1.96 -7.91 -12.16
N PRO A 189 0.78 -7.27 -12.12
CA PRO A 189 0.51 -6.28 -11.09
C PRO A 189 0.51 -6.96 -9.71
N VAL A 190 0.94 -6.27 -8.65
CA VAL A 190 1.07 -6.85 -7.30
C VAL A 190 -0.22 -7.52 -6.79
N TRP A 191 -1.40 -6.99 -7.12
CA TRP A 191 -2.66 -7.57 -6.66
C TRP A 191 -2.90 -8.96 -7.27
N ARG A 192 -2.47 -9.15 -8.52
CA ARG A 192 -2.55 -10.43 -9.24
C ARG A 192 -1.49 -11.38 -8.72
N LEU A 193 -0.26 -10.90 -8.50
CA LEU A 193 0.80 -11.69 -7.87
C LEU A 193 0.33 -12.30 -6.54
N LEU A 194 -0.25 -11.48 -5.66
CA LEU A 194 -0.81 -11.94 -4.38
C LEU A 194 -2.02 -12.85 -4.60
N ALA A 195 -2.93 -12.51 -5.52
CA ALA A 195 -4.09 -13.34 -5.80
C ALA A 195 -3.70 -14.72 -6.38
N ASP A 196 -2.59 -14.87 -7.07
CA ASP A 196 -2.17 -16.16 -7.62
C ASP A 196 -1.50 -17.08 -6.57
N MET A 197 -1.07 -16.54 -5.43
CA MET A 197 -0.49 -17.32 -4.35
C MET A 197 -1.53 -18.22 -3.67
N THR A 198 -1.09 -19.41 -3.24
CA THR A 198 -1.92 -20.28 -2.41
C THR A 198 -2.12 -19.67 -1.01
N PRO A 199 -3.19 -20.06 -0.29
CA PRO A 199 -3.37 -19.67 1.11
C PRO A 199 -2.13 -19.91 1.99
N GLU A 200 -1.42 -21.02 1.79
CA GLU A 200 -0.21 -21.37 2.54
C GLU A 200 0.96 -20.43 2.21
N GLN A 201 1.12 -20.05 0.94
CA GLN A 201 2.11 -19.05 0.54
C GLN A 201 1.79 -17.69 1.16
N ILE A 202 0.53 -17.27 1.20
CA ILE A 202 0.16 -16.00 1.86
C ILE A 202 0.47 -16.04 3.37
N VAL A 203 0.15 -17.15 4.05
CA VAL A 203 0.47 -17.32 5.47
C VAL A 203 1.98 -17.32 5.73
N SER A 204 2.79 -17.86 4.80
CA SER A 204 4.24 -17.88 4.96
C SER A 204 4.89 -16.50 4.89
N LEU A 205 4.21 -15.49 4.33
CA LEU A 205 4.68 -14.09 4.29
C LEU A 205 4.58 -13.36 5.63
N ILE A 206 3.80 -13.89 6.57
CA ILE A 206 3.35 -13.17 7.76
C ILE A 206 4.25 -13.48 8.97
N ASP A 207 4.66 -12.41 9.66
CA ASP A 207 5.20 -12.50 11.00
C ASP A 207 4.07 -12.57 12.04
N PHE A 208 3.90 -13.74 12.67
CA PHE A 208 2.88 -13.98 13.70
C PHE A 208 3.35 -13.64 15.12
N ARG A 209 4.60 -13.18 15.28
CA ARG A 209 5.09 -12.72 16.59
C ARG A 209 4.17 -11.63 17.12
N TYR A 210 3.77 -11.75 18.38
CA TYR A 210 2.91 -10.81 19.10
C TYR A 210 1.45 -10.67 18.62
N ILE A 211 1.06 -11.34 17.54
CA ILE A 211 -0.33 -11.36 17.05
C ILE A 211 -1.02 -12.72 17.14
N ALA A 212 -0.27 -13.80 17.39
CA ALA A 212 -0.81 -15.17 17.46
C ALA A 212 -1.90 -15.39 18.52
N ASP A 213 -1.95 -14.55 19.57
CA ASP A 213 -3.03 -14.55 20.57
C ASP A 213 -4.37 -14.02 20.04
N ALA A 214 -4.33 -13.26 18.95
CA ALA A 214 -5.50 -12.72 18.28
C ALA A 214 -5.77 -13.35 16.90
N LEU A 215 -4.74 -13.82 16.20
CA LEU A 215 -4.85 -14.50 14.90
C LEU A 215 -3.73 -15.55 14.78
N SER A 216 -4.09 -16.82 14.90
CA SER A 216 -3.14 -17.92 14.67
C SER A 216 -2.91 -18.16 13.16
N PRO A 217 -1.81 -18.83 12.78
CA PRO A 217 -1.59 -19.26 11.39
C PRO A 217 -2.74 -20.11 10.82
N ASP A 218 -3.32 -21.01 11.64
CA ASP A 218 -4.43 -21.87 11.21
C ASP A 218 -5.73 -21.09 10.97
N GLU A 219 -5.99 -20.06 11.79
CA GLU A 219 -7.13 -19.17 11.60
C GLU A 219 -6.97 -18.31 10.35
N ALA A 220 -5.77 -17.77 10.12
CA ALA A 220 -5.43 -17.04 8.90
C ALA A 220 -5.64 -17.94 7.66
N LEU A 221 -5.14 -19.17 7.71
CA LEU A 221 -5.30 -20.15 6.65
C LEU A 221 -6.78 -20.49 6.39
N THR A 222 -7.57 -20.61 7.46
CA THR A 222 -9.02 -20.85 7.37
C THR A 222 -9.75 -19.71 6.64
N ILE A 223 -9.41 -18.45 6.97
CA ILE A 223 -9.99 -17.26 6.30
C ILE A 223 -9.66 -17.28 4.80
N LEU A 224 -8.39 -17.49 4.44
CA LEU A 224 -7.91 -17.50 3.06
C LEU A 224 -8.49 -18.65 2.22
N ARG A 225 -8.62 -19.85 2.82
CA ARG A 225 -9.23 -21.01 2.16
C ARG A 225 -10.72 -20.81 1.92
N ARG A 226 -11.45 -20.25 2.91
CA ARG A 226 -12.86 -19.90 2.75
C ARG A 226 -13.06 -18.92 1.59
N ALA A 227 -12.17 -17.95 1.46
CA ALA A 227 -12.22 -16.98 0.39
C ALA A 227 -11.89 -17.57 -0.99
N GLN A 228 -11.33 -18.78 -1.16
CA GLN A 228 -11.12 -19.32 -2.50
C GLN A 228 -12.44 -19.56 -3.25
N SER A 229 -13.51 -19.90 -2.52
CA SER A 229 -14.83 -20.06 -3.12
C SER A 229 -15.35 -18.74 -3.71
N GLY A 230 -15.72 -18.76 -4.99
CA GLY A 230 -16.27 -17.61 -5.71
C GLY A 230 -15.23 -16.54 -6.12
N LYS A 231 -13.93 -16.80 -6.00
CA LYS A 231 -12.86 -15.87 -6.35
C LYS A 231 -12.89 -15.43 -7.82
N ASP A 232 -13.12 -16.36 -8.75
CA ASP A 232 -13.22 -16.05 -10.17
C ASP A 232 -14.44 -15.16 -10.47
N ALA A 233 -15.57 -15.41 -9.81
CA ALA A 233 -16.76 -14.57 -9.96
C ALA A 233 -16.51 -13.15 -9.41
N ARG A 234 -15.79 -13.03 -8.30
CA ARG A 234 -15.36 -11.73 -7.75
C ARG A 234 -14.38 -11.00 -8.67
N LEU A 235 -13.47 -11.73 -9.33
CA LEU A 235 -12.58 -11.16 -10.33
C LEU A 235 -13.36 -10.58 -11.52
N VAL A 236 -14.30 -11.35 -12.08
CA VAL A 236 -15.16 -10.87 -13.16
C VAL A 236 -15.98 -9.65 -12.74
N GLN A 237 -16.45 -9.61 -11.48
CA GLN A 237 -17.11 -8.43 -10.94
C GLN A 237 -16.16 -7.22 -10.93
N LEU A 238 -14.95 -7.38 -10.40
CA LEU A 238 -13.93 -6.34 -10.32
C LEU A 238 -13.55 -5.79 -11.70
N GLU A 239 -13.34 -6.66 -12.68
CA GLU A 239 -13.02 -6.27 -14.06
C GLU A 239 -14.13 -5.42 -14.69
N ARG A 240 -15.40 -5.67 -14.30
CA ARG A 240 -16.55 -4.93 -14.81
C ARG A 240 -16.82 -3.62 -14.08
N THR A 241 -16.70 -3.60 -12.75
CA THR A 241 -17.19 -2.48 -11.92
C THR A 241 -16.08 -1.68 -11.26
N GLY A 242 -14.84 -2.19 -11.22
CA GLY A 242 -13.80 -1.66 -10.36
C GLY A 242 -14.09 -1.87 -8.87
N TYR A 243 -13.26 -1.28 -8.03
CA TYR A 243 -13.40 -1.27 -6.58
C TYR A 243 -13.94 0.08 -6.10
N PRO A 244 -14.99 0.15 -5.26
CA PRO A 244 -15.61 1.40 -4.85
C PRO A 244 -14.65 2.31 -4.07
N ALA A 245 -14.76 3.62 -4.30
CA ALA A 245 -13.89 4.62 -3.70
C ALA A 245 -14.70 5.74 -3.02
N TYR A 246 -14.00 6.55 -2.22
CA TYR A 246 -14.51 7.82 -1.71
C TYR A 246 -13.51 8.95 -1.96
N ILE A 247 -14.00 10.19 -2.07
CA ILE A 247 -13.17 11.35 -2.37
C ILE A 247 -12.99 12.25 -1.14
N THR A 248 -11.75 12.66 -0.88
CA THR A 248 -11.40 13.61 0.20
C THR A 248 -11.12 15.01 -0.34
N SER A 249 -10.89 15.15 -1.64
CA SER A 249 -10.55 16.42 -2.30
C SER A 249 -11.59 17.54 -2.15
N ALA A 250 -12.85 17.22 -1.82
CA ALA A 250 -13.90 18.22 -1.62
C ALA A 250 -13.90 18.88 -0.23
N GLY A 251 -13.13 18.35 0.73
CA GLY A 251 -13.32 18.59 2.16
C GLY A 251 -12.22 19.36 2.90
N TRP A 252 -11.23 19.95 2.21
CA TRP A 252 -10.07 20.59 2.86
C TRP A 252 -10.41 21.88 3.62
N PHE A 253 -9.69 22.17 4.71
CA PHE A 253 -9.97 23.31 5.61
C PHE A 253 -9.94 24.67 4.94
N GLY A 254 -9.02 24.88 3.99
CA GLY A 254 -8.82 26.18 3.35
C GLY A 254 -9.88 26.58 2.31
N TYR A 255 -10.89 25.74 2.06
CA TYR A 255 -11.83 25.95 0.95
C TYR A 255 -13.03 26.82 1.36
N SER A 256 -13.44 27.72 0.45
CA SER A 256 -14.64 28.54 0.58
C SER A 256 -15.91 27.68 0.45
N GLU A 257 -17.04 28.22 0.89
CA GLU A 257 -18.36 27.55 0.75
C GLU A 257 -18.65 27.17 -0.71
N ASP A 258 -18.45 28.11 -1.64
CA ASP A 258 -18.69 27.90 -3.07
C ASP A 258 -17.79 26.79 -3.62
N LYS A 259 -16.52 26.74 -3.18
CA LYS A 259 -15.59 25.69 -3.60
C LYS A 259 -16.01 24.32 -3.09
N ILE A 260 -16.44 24.21 -1.83
CA ILE A 260 -16.95 22.93 -1.27
C ILE A 260 -18.17 22.47 -2.08
N ARG A 261 -19.14 23.36 -2.31
CA ARG A 261 -20.35 23.03 -3.06
C ARG A 261 -20.02 22.60 -4.50
N GLY A 262 -19.20 23.38 -5.21
CA GLY A 262 -18.79 23.07 -6.58
C GLY A 262 -18.11 21.70 -6.68
N LEU A 263 -17.13 21.42 -5.81
CA LEU A 263 -16.44 20.12 -5.80
C LEU A 263 -17.37 18.95 -5.43
N CYS A 264 -18.38 19.18 -4.58
CA CYS A 264 -19.40 18.17 -4.31
C CYS A 264 -20.27 17.88 -5.54
N GLU A 265 -20.73 18.92 -6.22
CA GLU A 265 -21.57 18.81 -7.43
C GLU A 265 -20.81 18.16 -8.59
N GLU A 266 -19.57 18.56 -8.82
CA GLU A 266 -18.64 17.91 -9.75
C GLU A 266 -18.44 16.44 -9.40
N GLY A 267 -18.17 16.13 -8.12
CA GLY A 267 -18.02 14.76 -7.66
C GLY A 267 -19.27 13.90 -7.91
N LEU A 268 -20.47 14.43 -7.66
CA LEU A 268 -21.72 13.70 -7.96
C LEU A 268 -21.88 13.45 -9.46
N ALA A 269 -21.55 14.43 -10.31
CA ALA A 269 -21.58 14.28 -11.76
C ALA A 269 -20.62 13.19 -12.24
N ASP A 270 -19.44 13.12 -11.60
CA ASP A 270 -18.41 12.10 -11.82
C ASP A 270 -18.73 10.76 -11.16
N GLY A 271 -19.90 10.60 -10.51
CA GLY A 271 -20.39 9.33 -9.98
C GLY A 271 -19.94 8.99 -8.57
N TRP A 272 -19.32 9.92 -7.85
CA TRP A 272 -18.97 9.74 -6.44
C TRP A 272 -20.21 9.69 -5.54
N THR A 273 -20.15 8.83 -4.53
CA THR A 273 -21.26 8.62 -3.56
C THR A 273 -20.81 8.75 -2.10
N HIS A 274 -19.50 8.93 -1.88
CA HIS A 274 -18.86 8.97 -0.57
C HIS A 274 -17.86 10.13 -0.56
N PHE A 275 -18.02 11.03 0.41
CA PHE A 275 -17.25 12.26 0.52
C PHE A 275 -16.69 12.40 1.94
N LYS A 276 -15.44 12.82 2.08
CA LYS A 276 -14.82 13.07 3.39
C LYS A 276 -14.59 14.58 3.60
N LEU A 277 -14.97 15.06 4.78
CA LEU A 277 -14.77 16.43 5.24
C LEU A 277 -13.72 16.46 6.36
N LYS A 278 -12.73 17.35 6.25
CA LYS A 278 -11.81 17.64 7.36
C LYS A 278 -12.50 18.53 8.40
N VAL A 279 -12.37 18.14 9.66
CA VAL A 279 -12.91 18.80 10.87
C VAL A 279 -11.82 18.88 11.95
N GLY A 280 -12.10 19.47 13.11
CA GLY A 280 -11.10 19.73 14.15
C GLY A 280 -10.75 21.21 14.33
N GLY A 281 -11.41 22.10 13.59
CA GLY A 281 -11.29 23.53 13.75
C GLY A 281 -12.26 24.07 14.79
N ASP A 282 -12.78 25.27 14.51
CA ASP A 282 -13.89 25.82 15.28
C ASP A 282 -15.15 24.94 15.14
N ALA A 283 -15.89 24.77 16.24
CA ALA A 283 -17.04 23.87 16.30
C ALA A 283 -18.17 24.28 15.36
N GLU A 284 -18.46 25.57 15.30
CA GLU A 284 -19.52 26.10 14.48
C GLU A 284 -19.11 26.09 13.01
N ASP A 285 -17.84 26.35 12.72
CA ASP A 285 -17.31 26.30 11.36
C ASP A 285 -17.33 24.88 10.76
N ASP A 286 -16.89 23.87 11.53
CA ASP A 286 -16.94 22.47 11.12
C ASP A 286 -18.38 22.06 10.78
N LEU A 287 -19.34 22.43 11.63
CA LEU A 287 -20.75 22.10 11.43
C LEU A 287 -21.35 22.86 10.24
N ARG A 288 -21.01 24.15 10.08
CA ARG A 288 -21.44 24.97 8.93
C ARG A 288 -20.95 24.39 7.61
N ARG A 289 -19.65 24.07 7.50
CA ARG A 289 -19.06 23.41 6.32
C ARG A 289 -19.70 22.04 6.06
N GLY A 290 -19.93 21.27 7.12
CA GLY A 290 -20.61 19.99 7.05
C GLY A 290 -22.03 20.06 6.50
N ARG A 291 -22.81 21.06 6.93
CA ARG A 291 -24.17 21.30 6.41
C ARG A 291 -24.13 21.62 4.92
N ILE A 292 -23.19 22.45 4.47
CA ILE A 292 -23.02 22.78 3.04
C ILE A 292 -22.75 21.51 2.22
N MET A 293 -21.80 20.67 2.66
CA MET A 293 -21.50 19.40 1.99
C MET A 293 -22.72 18.47 2.00
N ARG A 294 -23.38 18.31 3.15
CA ARG A 294 -24.58 17.47 3.28
C ARG A 294 -25.71 17.94 2.36
N ASP A 295 -25.96 19.23 2.28
CA ASP A 295 -26.98 19.81 1.40
C ASP A 295 -26.62 19.59 -0.08
N ALA A 296 -25.35 19.73 -0.45
CA ALA A 296 -24.88 19.53 -1.83
C ALA A 296 -24.97 18.06 -2.27
N ILE A 297 -24.51 17.12 -1.44
CA ILE A 297 -24.50 15.69 -1.79
C ILE A 297 -25.85 14.98 -1.54
N GLY A 298 -26.75 15.61 -0.79
CA GLY A 298 -28.05 15.05 -0.43
C GLY A 298 -27.97 13.94 0.64
N PRO A 299 -29.14 13.43 1.08
CA PRO A 299 -29.24 12.54 2.24
C PRO A 299 -28.85 11.08 1.96
N LEU A 300 -28.80 10.66 0.69
CA LEU A 300 -28.52 9.26 0.32
C LEU A 300 -27.01 8.95 0.23
N ASN A 301 -26.20 9.97 -0.04
CA ASN A 301 -24.75 9.83 -0.15
C ASN A 301 -24.07 9.84 1.23
N ARG A 302 -22.90 9.21 1.33
CA ARG A 302 -22.16 9.13 2.59
C ARG A 302 -21.28 10.36 2.77
N ILE A 303 -21.32 10.91 3.98
CA ILE A 303 -20.34 11.87 4.47
C ILE A 303 -19.49 11.18 5.52
N MET A 304 -18.18 11.39 5.49
CA MET A 304 -17.26 11.01 6.56
C MET A 304 -16.62 12.28 7.08
N VAL A 305 -16.22 12.28 8.35
CA VAL A 305 -15.53 13.42 8.96
C VAL A 305 -14.23 12.94 9.57
N ASP A 306 -13.18 13.76 9.46
CA ASP A 306 -11.83 13.41 9.89
C ASP A 306 -11.20 14.56 10.68
N ALA A 307 -10.80 14.28 11.91
CA ALA A 307 -10.24 15.25 12.85
C ALA A 307 -8.70 15.24 12.90
N ASN A 308 -8.04 14.32 12.20
CA ASN A 308 -6.58 14.16 12.18
C ASN A 308 -5.94 14.28 13.56
N GLN A 309 -6.49 13.53 14.53
CA GLN A 309 -5.95 13.33 15.88
C GLN A 309 -6.06 14.55 16.81
N LYS A 310 -6.85 15.55 16.42
CA LYS A 310 -6.86 16.88 17.04
C LYS A 310 -7.22 16.91 18.52
N TRP A 311 -8.18 16.10 18.95
CA TRP A 311 -8.86 16.29 20.23
C TRP A 311 -8.38 15.32 21.30
N GLY A 312 -8.53 15.73 22.57
CA GLY A 312 -8.53 14.77 23.68
C GLY A 312 -9.86 14.01 23.75
N VAL A 313 -9.88 12.87 24.45
CA VAL A 313 -11.04 11.94 24.49
C VAL A 313 -12.39 12.60 24.85
N THR A 314 -12.43 13.44 25.89
CA THR A 314 -13.70 14.08 26.31
C THR A 314 -14.22 15.07 25.26
N GLU A 315 -13.30 15.84 24.65
CA GLU A 315 -13.65 16.77 23.59
C GLU A 315 -14.07 16.02 22.33
N ALA A 316 -13.35 14.97 21.94
CA ALA A 316 -13.70 14.10 20.82
C ALA A 316 -15.13 13.54 20.94
N ILE A 317 -15.56 13.11 22.12
CA ILE A 317 -16.94 12.65 22.35
C ILE A 317 -17.94 13.79 22.11
N ALA A 318 -17.69 14.97 22.68
CA ALA A 318 -18.57 16.12 22.52
C ALA A 318 -18.68 16.56 21.05
N ARG A 319 -17.54 16.67 20.36
CA ARG A 319 -17.44 17.06 18.96
C ARG A 319 -18.07 16.04 18.02
N THR A 320 -17.86 14.74 18.26
CA THR A 320 -18.49 13.68 17.47
C THR A 320 -20.01 13.68 17.62
N ARG A 321 -20.53 13.94 18.84
CA ARG A 321 -21.98 14.07 19.08
C ARG A 321 -22.57 15.31 18.42
N GLN A 322 -21.85 16.43 18.40
CA GLN A 322 -22.27 17.63 17.68
C GLN A 322 -22.36 17.36 16.17
N LEU A 323 -21.30 16.77 15.61
CA LEU A 323 -21.23 16.43 14.18
C LEU A 323 -22.20 15.31 13.77
N ALA A 324 -22.82 14.59 14.72
CA ALA A 324 -23.83 13.58 14.45
C ALA A 324 -25.06 14.15 13.70
N GLU A 325 -25.29 15.47 13.77
CA GLU A 325 -26.29 16.16 12.95
C GLU A 325 -26.08 15.90 11.45
N LEU A 326 -24.83 15.79 10.99
CA LEU A 326 -24.48 15.54 9.60
C LEU A 326 -24.73 14.10 9.15
N GLN A 327 -25.07 13.22 10.10
CA GLN A 327 -25.14 11.77 9.93
C GLN A 327 -23.86 11.20 9.29
N PRO A 328 -22.68 11.44 9.90
CA PRO A 328 -21.43 10.91 9.37
C PRO A 328 -21.45 9.38 9.38
N TRP A 329 -20.97 8.80 8.29
CA TRP A 329 -20.80 7.36 8.18
C TRP A 329 -19.71 6.87 9.13
N TRP A 330 -18.65 7.66 9.33
CA TRP A 330 -17.72 7.53 10.44
C TRP A 330 -17.07 8.88 10.81
N MET A 331 -16.54 8.93 12.04
CA MET A 331 -15.56 9.89 12.52
C MET A 331 -14.17 9.24 12.51
N GLU A 332 -13.23 9.87 11.83
CA GLU A 332 -11.86 9.41 11.60
C GLU A 332 -10.87 10.16 12.48
N GLU A 333 -9.95 9.39 13.06
CA GLU A 333 -8.87 9.82 13.96
C GLU A 333 -9.30 10.93 14.94
N PRO A 334 -10.33 10.70 15.79
CA PRO A 334 -10.81 11.74 16.71
C PRO A 334 -9.78 12.14 17.77
N THR A 335 -8.79 11.29 18.06
CA THR A 335 -7.76 11.47 19.09
C THR A 335 -6.45 10.83 18.63
N SER A 336 -5.41 10.89 19.47
CA SER A 336 -4.10 10.28 19.24
C SER A 336 -4.20 8.82 18.71
N PRO A 337 -3.41 8.46 17.68
CA PRO A 337 -3.44 7.12 17.07
C PRO A 337 -2.89 6.03 18.01
N ASP A 338 -2.23 6.43 19.11
CA ASP A 338 -1.75 5.52 20.15
C ASP A 338 -2.79 5.25 21.25
N ASP A 339 -3.85 6.05 21.34
CA ASP A 339 -4.83 5.97 22.42
C ASP A 339 -5.97 4.99 22.06
N ILE A 340 -5.65 3.69 22.10
CA ILE A 340 -6.60 2.58 21.85
C ILE A 340 -7.80 2.64 22.79
N LEU A 341 -7.55 2.89 24.09
CA LEU A 341 -8.62 2.96 25.09
C LEU A 341 -9.46 4.23 24.94
N GLY A 342 -8.84 5.33 24.54
CA GLY A 342 -9.51 6.56 24.14
C GLY A 342 -10.46 6.34 22.98
N HIS A 343 -10.00 5.72 21.89
CA HIS A 343 -10.86 5.34 20.75
C HIS A 343 -12.02 4.45 21.19
N ALA A 344 -11.79 3.43 22.01
CA ALA A 344 -12.85 2.57 22.54
C ALA A 344 -13.88 3.32 23.39
N ARG A 345 -13.43 4.29 24.19
CA ARG A 345 -14.32 5.15 24.97
C ARG A 345 -15.14 6.09 24.07
N ILE A 346 -14.49 6.72 23.09
CA ILE A 346 -15.15 7.61 22.11
C ILE A 346 -16.22 6.84 21.36
N ARG A 347 -15.89 5.66 20.82
CA ARG A 347 -16.82 4.78 20.12
C ARG A 347 -18.05 4.43 20.94
N ARG A 348 -17.85 4.06 22.21
CA ARG A 348 -18.96 3.70 23.11
C ARG A 348 -19.85 4.90 23.43
N GLU A 349 -19.27 6.07 23.68
CA GLU A 349 -20.01 7.23 24.19
C GLU A 349 -20.56 8.14 23.06
N ALA A 350 -19.94 8.15 21.88
CA ALA A 350 -20.37 8.94 20.73
C ALA A 350 -21.25 8.17 19.72
N ALA A 351 -21.63 6.93 20.05
CA ALA A 351 -22.57 6.15 19.27
C ALA A 351 -23.87 6.95 18.96
N PRO A 352 -24.48 6.76 17.77
CA PRO A 352 -24.23 5.67 16.82
C PRO A 352 -23.16 5.97 15.75
N THR A 353 -22.47 7.12 15.79
CA THR A 353 -21.41 7.44 14.83
C THR A 353 -20.28 6.42 14.93
N ARG A 354 -19.94 5.77 13.81
CA ARG A 354 -18.83 4.81 13.72
C ARG A 354 -17.49 5.51 13.91
N ILE A 355 -16.51 4.81 14.48
CA ILE A 355 -15.15 5.34 14.66
C ILE A 355 -14.16 4.63 13.73
N ALA A 356 -13.34 5.42 13.03
CA ALA A 356 -12.25 4.96 12.17
C ALA A 356 -10.89 5.49 12.67
N THR A 357 -9.85 4.69 12.50
CA THR A 357 -8.44 5.14 12.58
C THR A 357 -7.55 4.10 11.89
N GLY A 358 -6.31 4.49 11.60
CA GLY A 358 -5.26 3.54 11.27
C GLY A 358 -4.15 4.08 10.36
N GLU A 359 -4.33 5.21 9.69
CA GLU A 359 -3.31 5.83 8.80
C GLU A 359 -1.98 6.11 9.52
N HIS A 360 -2.05 6.37 10.82
CA HIS A 360 -0.89 6.58 11.69
C HIS A 360 -0.64 5.44 12.69
N CYS A 361 -1.42 4.35 12.62
CA CYS A 361 -1.22 3.20 13.49
C CYS A 361 0.10 2.50 13.14
N HIS A 362 0.94 2.29 14.15
CA HIS A 362 2.35 2.01 13.96
C HIS A 362 2.67 0.64 13.34
N ASN A 363 1.93 -0.39 13.73
CA ASN A 363 2.22 -1.77 13.40
C ASN A 363 1.03 -2.70 13.68
N SER A 364 1.18 -3.96 13.29
CA SER A 364 0.18 -5.01 13.48
C SER A 364 -0.20 -5.24 14.95
N VAL A 365 0.70 -5.01 15.92
CA VAL A 365 0.40 -5.17 17.36
C VAL A 365 -0.57 -4.09 17.85
N MET A 366 -0.40 -2.85 17.42
CA MET A 366 -1.34 -1.76 17.74
C MET A 366 -2.72 -2.03 17.12
N PHE A 367 -2.77 -2.48 15.87
CA PHE A 367 -4.03 -2.90 15.23
C PHE A 367 -4.71 -4.05 15.97
N LYS A 368 -3.95 -5.05 16.40
CA LYS A 368 -4.45 -6.15 17.23
C LYS A 368 -5.20 -5.62 18.45
N GLN A 369 -4.62 -4.65 19.15
CA GLN A 369 -5.22 -4.06 20.35
C GLN A 369 -6.47 -3.22 20.01
N LEU A 370 -6.48 -2.48 18.90
CA LEU A 370 -7.69 -1.79 18.43
C LEU A 370 -8.85 -2.78 18.21
N PHE A 371 -8.57 -3.94 17.61
CA PHE A 371 -9.58 -5.00 17.41
C PHE A 371 -10.03 -5.65 18.72
N GLN A 372 -9.09 -6.07 19.58
CA GLN A 372 -9.40 -6.73 20.86
C GLN A 372 -10.16 -5.81 21.83
N ALA A 373 -9.86 -4.51 21.83
CA ALA A 373 -10.56 -3.52 22.65
C ALA A 373 -11.93 -3.11 22.07
N GLY A 374 -12.27 -3.54 20.85
CA GLY A 374 -13.45 -3.06 20.14
C GLY A 374 -13.43 -1.55 19.95
N ALA A 375 -12.25 -1.00 19.65
CA ALA A 375 -12.00 0.45 19.63
C ALA A 375 -12.47 1.14 18.35
N ILE A 376 -12.65 0.37 17.26
CA ILE A 376 -12.95 0.88 15.91
C ILE A 376 -14.06 0.09 15.25
N ASP A 377 -14.77 0.75 14.34
CA ASP A 377 -15.77 0.19 13.44
C ASP A 377 -15.30 0.12 11.98
N VAL A 378 -14.20 0.82 11.65
CA VAL A 378 -13.55 0.86 10.34
C VAL A 378 -12.05 0.85 10.56
N CYS A 379 -11.34 -0.05 9.87
CA CYS A 379 -9.89 -0.14 9.90
C CYS A 379 -9.30 0.56 8.68
N GLN A 380 -8.41 1.53 8.90
CA GLN A 380 -7.74 2.22 7.82
C GLN A 380 -6.30 1.77 7.76
N ILE A 381 -6.00 0.83 6.85
CA ILE A 381 -4.62 0.47 6.59
C ILE A 381 -3.94 1.55 5.73
N ASP A 382 -2.61 1.61 5.81
CA ASP A 382 -1.78 2.42 4.93
C ASP A 382 -0.64 1.54 4.37
N SER A 383 -0.39 1.67 3.07
CA SER A 383 0.57 0.84 2.33
C SER A 383 2.03 1.02 2.74
N CYS A 384 2.37 2.12 3.40
CA CYS A 384 3.74 2.50 3.70
C CYS A 384 3.97 3.14 5.08
N ARG A 385 2.94 3.23 5.92
CA ARG A 385 3.05 3.48 7.38
C ARG A 385 3.66 2.30 8.11
N VAL A 386 3.15 1.12 7.80
CA VAL A 386 3.62 -0.18 8.31
C VAL A 386 4.61 -0.78 7.31
N ALA A 387 5.32 -1.83 7.68
CA ALA A 387 6.37 -2.42 6.85
C ALA A 387 5.79 -3.25 5.69
N SER A 388 5.25 -2.54 4.69
CA SER A 388 4.84 -3.06 3.38
C SER A 388 3.67 -4.06 3.44
N ILE A 389 3.55 -4.88 2.39
CA ILE A 389 2.49 -5.87 2.18
C ILE A 389 2.49 -6.91 3.30
N ASN A 390 3.67 -7.38 3.73
CA ASN A 390 3.80 -8.42 4.76
C ASN A 390 3.03 -8.07 6.04
N GLU A 391 3.19 -6.84 6.53
CA GLU A 391 2.52 -6.40 7.75
C GLU A 391 1.05 -6.05 7.51
N ASN A 392 0.72 -5.48 6.34
CA ASN A 392 -0.66 -5.22 5.94
C ASN A 392 -1.50 -6.51 5.83
N LEU A 393 -0.91 -7.62 5.38
CA LEU A 393 -1.57 -8.93 5.34
C LEU A 393 -2.02 -9.36 6.75
N SER A 394 -1.17 -9.20 7.76
CA SER A 394 -1.51 -9.46 9.17
C SER A 394 -2.74 -8.65 9.60
N ILE A 395 -2.74 -7.36 9.29
CA ILE A 395 -3.80 -6.43 9.71
C ILE A 395 -5.12 -6.75 9.00
N MET A 396 -5.11 -6.99 7.69
CA MET A 396 -6.31 -7.33 6.93
C MET A 396 -6.93 -8.67 7.37
N LEU A 397 -6.11 -9.68 7.68
CA LEU A 397 -6.59 -10.96 8.20
C LEU A 397 -7.17 -10.83 9.61
N MET A 398 -6.57 -10.02 10.48
CA MET A 398 -7.16 -9.69 11.79
C MET A 398 -8.48 -8.94 11.61
N ALA A 399 -8.54 -7.93 10.75
CA ALA A 399 -9.78 -7.20 10.46
C ALA A 399 -10.89 -8.15 9.98
N ALA A 400 -10.56 -9.10 9.10
CA ALA A 400 -11.51 -10.12 8.63
C ALA A 400 -11.97 -11.07 9.74
N LYS A 401 -11.08 -11.47 10.66
CA LYS A 401 -11.43 -12.29 11.83
C LYS A 401 -12.39 -11.56 12.77
N PHE A 402 -12.12 -10.29 13.04
CA PHE A 402 -12.90 -9.47 13.96
C PHE A 402 -14.14 -8.82 13.32
N GLY A 403 -14.35 -9.01 12.01
CA GLY A 403 -15.51 -8.49 11.30
C GLY A 403 -15.48 -6.97 11.08
N VAL A 404 -14.29 -6.35 11.09
CA VAL A 404 -14.11 -4.92 10.85
C VAL A 404 -13.78 -4.68 9.37
N PRO A 405 -14.53 -3.83 8.65
CA PRO A 405 -14.21 -3.50 7.27
C PRO A 405 -12.92 -2.69 7.16
N VAL A 406 -12.16 -2.95 6.10
CA VAL A 406 -10.94 -2.21 5.77
C VAL A 406 -11.27 -1.16 4.72
N CYS A 407 -11.00 0.10 5.03
CA CYS A 407 -11.11 1.24 4.11
C CYS A 407 -9.75 1.96 4.07
N PRO A 408 -8.85 1.61 3.14
CA PRO A 408 -7.47 2.12 3.18
C PRO A 408 -7.39 3.64 3.05
N HIS A 409 -6.42 4.21 3.77
CA HIS A 409 -5.98 5.59 3.62
C HIS A 409 -5.19 5.76 2.33
N ALA A 410 -5.38 6.90 1.66
CA ALA A 410 -4.69 7.23 0.42
C ALA A 410 -4.35 8.72 0.25
N GLY A 411 -4.44 9.51 1.33
CA GLY A 411 -4.21 10.96 1.36
C GLY A 411 -2.73 11.37 1.29
N GLY A 412 -2.03 10.97 0.23
CA GLY A 412 -0.60 11.24 0.07
C GLY A 412 -0.05 10.76 -1.27
N VAL A 413 1.13 11.26 -1.65
CA VAL A 413 1.76 10.93 -2.93
C VAL A 413 2.04 9.42 -3.05
N GLY A 414 1.52 8.78 -4.09
CA GLY A 414 1.73 7.36 -4.37
C GLY A 414 0.92 6.40 -3.50
N LEU A 415 0.13 6.90 -2.53
CA LEU A 415 -0.64 6.02 -1.66
C LEU A 415 -1.80 5.37 -2.42
N CYS A 416 -2.50 6.15 -3.26
CA CYS A 416 -3.57 5.65 -4.14
C CYS A 416 -3.05 4.52 -5.04
N GLU A 417 -1.87 4.70 -5.62
CA GLU A 417 -1.19 3.73 -6.48
C GLU A 417 -0.92 2.41 -5.75
N TYR A 418 -0.58 2.46 -4.46
CA TYR A 418 -0.36 1.27 -3.64
C TYR A 418 -1.63 0.62 -3.12
N VAL A 419 -2.45 1.34 -2.34
CA VAL A 419 -3.51 0.71 -1.54
C VAL A 419 -4.61 0.07 -2.38
N GLN A 420 -4.77 0.47 -3.65
CA GLN A 420 -5.65 -0.21 -4.60
C GLN A 420 -5.31 -1.70 -4.72
N HIS A 421 -4.04 -2.08 -4.73
CA HIS A 421 -3.64 -3.49 -4.87
C HIS A 421 -4.02 -4.30 -3.62
N LEU A 422 -3.86 -3.70 -2.43
CA LEU A 422 -4.20 -4.33 -1.16
C LEU A 422 -5.71 -4.58 -1.05
N SER A 423 -6.54 -3.59 -1.39
CA SER A 423 -8.00 -3.73 -1.38
C SER A 423 -8.51 -4.73 -2.42
N ILE A 424 -7.97 -4.71 -3.65
CA ILE A 424 -8.31 -5.69 -4.68
C ILE A 424 -7.99 -7.10 -4.16
N PHE A 425 -6.82 -7.31 -3.58
CA PHE A 425 -6.45 -8.59 -2.99
C PHE A 425 -7.35 -8.98 -1.81
N ASP A 426 -7.69 -8.06 -0.91
CA ASP A 426 -8.62 -8.30 0.20
C ASP A 426 -9.97 -8.82 -0.30
N PHE A 427 -10.56 -8.17 -1.29
CA PHE A 427 -11.84 -8.61 -1.86
C PHE A 427 -11.73 -9.97 -2.56
N LEU A 428 -10.64 -10.25 -3.25
CA LEU A 428 -10.46 -11.52 -3.94
C LEU A 428 -10.20 -12.68 -2.98
N SER A 429 -9.41 -12.47 -1.92
CA SER A 429 -8.76 -13.57 -1.19
C SER A 429 -8.87 -13.50 0.33
N ILE A 430 -9.39 -12.42 0.93
CA ILE A 430 -9.53 -12.30 2.40
C ILE A 430 -11.00 -12.07 2.81
N SER A 431 -11.53 -10.86 2.55
CA SER A 431 -12.85 -10.46 3.03
C SER A 431 -13.99 -11.02 2.18
N ALA A 432 -13.75 -11.26 0.88
CA ALA A 432 -14.73 -11.73 -0.08
C ALA A 432 -16.00 -10.84 -0.19
N THR A 433 -15.91 -9.56 0.18
CA THR A 433 -17.03 -8.61 0.13
C THR A 433 -16.55 -7.18 -0.07
N MET A 434 -17.35 -6.35 -0.76
CA MET A 434 -17.16 -4.89 -0.83
C MET A 434 -18.13 -4.14 0.10
N LYS A 435 -18.95 -4.86 0.88
CA LYS A 435 -19.90 -4.22 1.79
C LYS A 435 -19.14 -3.39 2.83
N ASP A 436 -19.55 -2.12 2.95
CA ASP A 436 -18.99 -1.14 3.87
C ASP A 436 -17.47 -0.91 3.69
N ARG A 437 -16.97 -1.11 2.46
CA ARG A 437 -15.55 -0.94 2.10
C ARG A 437 -15.43 0.00 0.91
N VAL A 438 -14.57 0.99 1.06
CA VAL A 438 -14.22 1.97 0.03
C VAL A 438 -12.75 2.31 0.18
N ILE A 439 -12.08 2.62 -0.93
CA ILE A 439 -10.69 3.11 -0.92
C ILE A 439 -10.72 4.63 -0.96
N GLU A 440 -9.89 5.29 -0.16
CA GLU A 440 -9.72 6.73 -0.28
C GLU A 440 -9.14 7.10 -1.65
N TYR A 441 -9.53 8.27 -2.16
CA TYR A 441 -8.95 8.89 -3.34
C TYR A 441 -8.77 10.40 -3.11
N VAL A 442 -7.61 10.89 -3.53
CA VAL A 442 -7.28 12.31 -3.64
C VAL A 442 -6.73 12.54 -5.03
N ASP A 443 -7.18 13.58 -5.72
CA ASP A 443 -6.82 13.85 -7.12
C ASP A 443 -5.57 14.75 -7.21
N HIS A 444 -4.42 14.22 -6.78
CA HIS A 444 -3.18 14.99 -6.74
C HIS A 444 -1.96 14.12 -7.04
N LEU A 445 -1.02 14.66 -7.82
CA LEU A 445 0.33 14.12 -8.06
C LEU A 445 0.37 12.80 -8.87
N HIS A 446 -0.77 12.32 -9.38
CA HIS A 446 -0.83 11.13 -10.22
C HIS A 446 -0.04 11.29 -11.53
N GLU A 447 0.08 12.51 -12.05
CA GLU A 447 0.84 12.85 -13.25
C GLU A 447 2.34 12.54 -13.13
N HIS A 448 2.84 12.27 -11.92
CA HIS A 448 4.22 11.91 -11.70
C HIS A 448 4.50 10.41 -11.84
N PHE A 449 3.46 9.56 -11.88
CA PHE A 449 3.59 8.10 -11.96
C PHE A 449 3.46 7.59 -13.38
N VAL A 450 4.25 6.57 -13.72
CA VAL A 450 4.24 5.93 -15.05
C VAL A 450 2.94 5.17 -15.31
N ALA A 451 2.35 4.61 -14.27
CA ALA A 451 1.09 3.87 -14.32
C ALA A 451 0.15 4.39 -13.22
N PRO A 452 -0.42 5.60 -13.39
CA PRO A 452 -1.26 6.22 -12.37
C PRO A 452 -2.56 5.43 -12.19
N VAL A 453 -3.21 5.65 -11.04
CA VAL A 453 -4.54 5.10 -10.79
C VAL A 453 -5.54 5.58 -11.85
N THR A 454 -6.51 4.73 -12.16
CA THR A 454 -7.62 5.09 -13.06
C THR A 454 -8.92 5.03 -12.28
N ILE A 455 -9.61 6.16 -12.17
CA ILE A 455 -10.93 6.23 -11.57
C ILE A 455 -12.00 6.27 -12.67
N ASN A 456 -13.05 5.48 -12.50
CA ASN A 456 -14.25 5.54 -13.33
C ASN A 456 -15.47 5.51 -12.42
N ARG A 457 -16.30 6.57 -12.47
CA ARG A 457 -17.53 6.68 -11.70
C ARG A 457 -17.35 6.38 -10.20
N GLY A 458 -16.35 6.97 -9.57
CA GLY A 458 -16.02 6.75 -8.15
C GLY A 458 -15.53 5.33 -7.81
N HIS A 459 -14.97 4.61 -8.78
CA HIS A 459 -14.37 3.28 -8.59
C HIS A 459 -12.94 3.24 -9.14
N TYR A 460 -12.03 2.62 -8.39
CA TYR A 460 -10.71 2.24 -8.86
C TYR A 460 -10.80 1.13 -9.89
N MET A 461 -10.25 1.36 -11.08
CA MET A 461 -10.12 0.33 -12.11
C MET A 461 -8.86 -0.50 -11.88
N LEU A 462 -8.89 -1.77 -12.31
CA LEU A 462 -7.82 -2.72 -12.01
C LEU A 462 -6.52 -2.33 -12.71
N PRO A 463 -5.39 -2.21 -11.97
CA PRO A 463 -4.07 -2.06 -12.56
C PRO A 463 -3.75 -3.25 -13.47
N GLN A 464 -3.29 -2.96 -14.69
CA GLN A 464 -2.87 -3.97 -15.67
C GLN A 464 -1.35 -4.07 -15.79
N THR A 465 -0.63 -2.98 -15.52
CA THR A 465 0.83 -2.90 -15.66
C THR A 465 1.53 -3.73 -14.57
N PRO A 466 2.59 -4.50 -14.90
CA PRO A 466 3.39 -5.19 -13.91
C PRO A 466 4.00 -4.26 -12.85
N GLY A 467 4.11 -4.76 -11.62
CA GLY A 467 4.61 -3.97 -10.49
C GLY A 467 3.52 -3.46 -9.56
N TYR A 468 3.89 -2.48 -8.75
CA TYR A 468 3.08 -1.92 -7.66
C TYR A 468 2.57 -0.49 -7.96
N GLY A 469 2.79 0.01 -9.18
CA GLY A 469 2.33 1.34 -9.61
C GLY A 469 3.16 2.53 -9.10
N SER A 470 4.22 2.28 -8.34
CA SER A 470 5.05 3.30 -7.67
C SER A 470 6.19 3.87 -8.51
N GLU A 471 6.29 3.50 -9.79
CA GLU A 471 7.33 4.03 -10.66
C GLU A 471 7.04 5.48 -11.03
N ILE A 472 7.96 6.38 -10.65
CA ILE A 472 7.86 7.82 -10.90
C ILE A 472 8.68 8.18 -12.14
N HIS A 473 8.13 9.03 -12.99
CA HIS A 473 8.82 9.53 -14.19
C HIS A 473 10.18 10.16 -13.85
N ALA A 474 11.20 9.87 -14.67
CA ALA A 474 12.56 10.39 -14.47
C ALA A 474 12.62 11.92 -14.40
N GLU A 475 11.80 12.62 -15.19
CA GLU A 475 11.69 14.09 -15.15
C GLU A 475 11.19 14.58 -13.78
N SER A 476 10.16 13.94 -13.22
CA SER A 476 9.65 14.24 -11.89
C SER A 476 10.72 14.04 -10.82
N LEU A 477 11.48 12.92 -10.90
CA LEU A 477 12.59 12.68 -9.98
C LEU A 477 13.63 13.82 -10.05
N GLN A 478 14.04 14.23 -11.25
CA GLN A 478 15.03 15.31 -11.40
C GLN A 478 14.50 16.66 -10.89
N ARG A 479 13.24 16.98 -11.20
CA ARG A 479 12.66 18.30 -10.93
C ARG A 479 12.33 18.52 -9.45
N TYR A 480 11.89 17.48 -8.75
CA TYR A 480 11.37 17.56 -7.38
C TYR A 480 12.30 16.95 -6.31
N SER A 481 13.46 16.42 -6.71
CA SER A 481 14.49 15.98 -5.74
C SER A 481 14.88 17.13 -4.82
N PHE A 482 14.91 16.91 -3.52
CA PHE A 482 15.31 17.91 -2.53
C PHE A 482 16.79 17.72 -2.13
N PRO A 483 17.57 18.80 -1.94
CA PRO A 483 17.21 20.23 -2.10
C PRO A 483 17.50 20.78 -3.51
N ASP A 484 18.11 20.00 -4.39
CA ASP A 484 18.77 20.52 -5.60
C ASP A 484 17.86 20.59 -6.84
N GLY A 485 16.68 19.96 -6.80
CA GLY A 485 15.72 19.98 -7.88
C GLY A 485 15.25 21.39 -8.22
N ILE A 486 14.92 21.61 -9.49
CA ILE A 486 14.59 22.94 -10.05
C ILE A 486 13.50 23.66 -9.24
N VAL A 487 12.53 22.91 -8.70
CA VAL A 487 11.41 23.47 -7.92
C VAL A 487 11.83 24.01 -6.55
N TRP A 488 12.95 23.51 -6.01
CA TRP A 488 13.51 23.85 -4.69
C TRP A 488 14.69 24.82 -4.77
N ASN A 489 15.37 24.88 -5.91
CA ASN A 489 16.50 25.78 -6.09
C ASN A 489 16.04 27.23 -6.34
N GLU A 490 16.23 28.11 -5.36
CA GLU A 490 15.85 29.53 -5.44
C GLU A 490 16.52 30.31 -6.57
N ARG A 491 17.70 29.88 -7.05
CA ARG A 491 18.41 30.51 -8.20
C ARG A 491 17.74 30.23 -9.54
N SER A 492 16.75 29.34 -9.57
CA SER A 492 15.98 28.94 -10.76
C SER A 492 14.65 29.67 -10.89
N LYS A 493 14.30 30.52 -9.91
CA LYS A 493 13.13 31.39 -10.02
C LYS A 493 13.42 32.38 -11.16
N PRO A 494 12.60 32.45 -12.23
CA PRO A 494 12.68 33.56 -13.17
C PRO A 494 12.59 34.84 -12.36
N GLU A 495 13.48 35.80 -12.59
CA GLU A 495 13.34 37.15 -12.06
C GLU A 495 11.94 37.64 -12.44
N ALA A 496 11.05 37.69 -11.45
CA ALA A 496 9.75 38.31 -11.64
C ALA A 496 10.03 39.75 -12.10
N MET A 497 9.50 40.09 -13.28
CA MET A 497 9.64 41.38 -13.94
C MET A 497 9.70 42.52 -12.93
N HIS A 498 10.90 43.05 -12.75
CA HIS A 498 11.13 44.30 -12.05
C HIS A 498 10.84 45.45 -13.02
N GLU A 499 9.58 45.59 -13.42
CA GLU A 499 9.11 46.78 -14.12
C GLU A 499 8.06 47.50 -13.29
N GLY A 500 8.44 48.67 -12.79
CA GLY A 500 7.50 49.79 -12.69
C GLY A 500 6.93 50.14 -11.32
N ARG A 501 7.77 50.36 -10.29
CA ARG A 501 7.45 51.37 -9.25
C ARG A 501 8.66 52.23 -8.91
N HIS A 502 9.12 52.98 -9.90
CA HIS A 502 9.76 54.27 -9.66
C HIS A 502 8.73 55.37 -9.87
N LEU A 503 8.10 55.81 -8.78
CA LEU A 503 7.67 57.20 -8.62
C LEU A 503 8.06 57.63 -7.21
N SER A 504 9.23 58.27 -7.12
CA SER A 504 9.64 59.07 -5.98
C SER A 504 9.28 60.53 -6.24
N SER A 505 8.55 61.14 -5.31
CA SER A 505 8.63 62.56 -4.92
C SER A 505 7.57 62.79 -3.83
N ALA A 506 7.91 62.73 -2.55
CA ALA A 506 8.48 63.81 -1.74
C ALA A 506 7.54 65.02 -1.52
N LYS A 507 7.34 65.32 -0.22
CA LYS A 507 6.70 66.50 0.42
C LYS A 507 5.15 66.42 0.48
N ARG A 508 4.47 66.66 1.61
CA ARG A 508 4.76 67.52 2.76
C ARG A 508 3.83 67.13 3.94
N ARG A 509 4.34 67.10 5.17
CA ARG A 509 3.55 67.32 6.41
C ARG A 509 3.34 68.83 6.57
N ILE A 510 2.11 69.26 6.83
CA ILE A 510 1.65 70.50 7.48
C ILE A 510 0.27 70.10 8.04
N ASP A 511 0.19 69.74 9.31
CA ASP A 511 -0.17 70.56 10.50
C ASP A 511 -1.68 70.73 10.67
N ASP A 512 -2.07 70.63 11.94
CA ASP A 512 -3.37 70.88 12.54
C ASP A 512 -4.03 72.19 12.06
N LEU A 513 -5.38 72.23 12.04
CA LEU A 513 -6.24 73.25 12.66
C LEU A 513 -7.70 73.09 12.21
N ASP A 514 -8.58 73.00 13.20
CA ASP A 514 -9.98 73.45 13.31
C ASP A 514 -10.79 73.81 12.04
N ASP A 515 -11.90 73.11 11.82
CA ASP A 515 -13.28 73.64 11.88
C ASP A 515 -14.33 72.50 11.77
#